data_AF-J0WPB8-F1
#
_entry.id   AF-J0WPB8-F1
#
_cell.length_a   1.000
_cell.length_b   1.000
_cell.length_c   1.000
_cell.angle_alpha   90.00
_cell.angle_beta   90.00
_cell.angle_gamma   90.00
#
_symmetry.space_group_name_H-M   'P 1'
#
loop_
_entity.id
_entity.type
_entity.pdbx_description
1 polymer ?
#
loop_
_entity_poly.entity_id
_entity_poly.type
_entity_poly.pdbx_seq_one_letter_code
_entity_poly.pdbx_strand_id
1 'polypeptide(L)'
;TGDWWWELQKRLPEGALVIPIILASDKTQLTVLSGDKSAYPVYITIGNIHSDIRRQPSTRATVLLGYLPVSKFEVYAKQEDRSTAAHRLFHACMTVILAPLVQAGADGVEVLCNDGNTRRAFMVLMSYVADYPEQCLVACAQQNQCPACLVPPKARG
;
A
#
# COMPACT_ATOMS: atom_id res chain seq x y z
N THR A 1 -15.51 -0.59 4.97
CA THR A 1 -16.82 -0.58 4.29
C THR A 1 -16.85 0.58 3.30
N GLY A 2 -17.70 0.53 2.28
CA GLY A 2 -17.83 1.63 1.30
C GLY A 2 -18.18 2.98 1.96
N ASP A 3 -18.86 2.93 3.11
CA ASP A 3 -19.28 4.10 3.86
C ASP A 3 -18.14 4.84 4.57
N TRP A 4 -16.99 4.18 4.79
CA TRP A 4 -15.86 4.78 5.50
C TRP A 4 -15.40 6.09 4.87
N TRP A 5 -15.42 6.16 3.53
CA TRP A 5 -15.09 7.38 2.81
C TRP A 5 -16.06 8.50 3.17
N TRP A 6 -17.36 8.23 3.05
CA TRP A 6 -18.40 9.22 3.31
C TRP A 6 -18.34 9.72 4.75
N GLU A 7 -18.07 8.84 5.70
CA GLU A 7 -17.88 9.21 7.11
C GLU A 7 -16.64 10.08 7.33
N LEU A 8 -15.55 9.83 6.61
CA LEU A 8 -14.36 10.68 6.65
C LEU A 8 -14.63 12.06 6.02
N GLN A 9 -15.31 12.09 4.87
CA GLN A 9 -15.65 13.32 4.16
C GLN A 9 -16.49 14.27 5.02
N LYS A 10 -17.42 13.73 5.83
CA LYS A 10 -18.25 14.51 6.78
C LYS A 10 -17.44 15.21 7.88
N ARG A 11 -16.21 14.77 8.15
CA ARG A 11 -15.34 15.32 9.21
C ARG A 11 -14.41 16.41 8.69
N LEU A 12 -14.31 16.58 7.37
CA LEU A 12 -13.45 17.57 6.77
C LEU A 12 -14.13 18.95 6.72
N PRO A 13 -13.35 20.05 6.62
CA PRO A 13 -13.89 21.38 6.39
C PRO A 13 -14.78 21.46 5.14
N GLU A 14 -15.70 22.41 5.14
CA GLU A 14 -16.56 22.65 3.98
C GLU A 14 -15.71 22.95 2.73
N GLY A 15 -16.07 22.32 1.60
CA GLY A 15 -15.36 22.45 0.33
C GLY A 15 -14.09 21.60 0.19
N ALA A 16 -13.64 20.93 1.25
CA ALA A 16 -12.54 19.96 1.17
C ALA A 16 -13.00 18.62 0.56
N LEU A 17 -12.07 17.82 0.03
CA LEU A 17 -12.37 16.47 -0.46
C LEU A 17 -11.43 15.41 0.13
N VAL A 18 -11.93 14.18 0.23
CA VAL A 18 -11.10 13.00 0.49
C VAL A 18 -10.61 12.43 -0.85
N ILE A 19 -9.32 12.09 -0.92
CA ILE A 19 -8.74 11.26 -1.98
C ILE A 19 -8.19 10.00 -1.31
N PRO A 20 -8.94 8.89 -1.30
CA PRO A 20 -8.42 7.67 -0.74
C PRO A 20 -7.40 7.05 -1.67
N ILE A 21 -6.33 6.58 -1.06
CA ILE A 21 -5.23 5.92 -1.72
C ILE A 21 -5.39 4.42 -1.58
N ILE A 22 -5.19 3.73 -2.69
CA ILE A 22 -5.13 2.28 -2.79
C ILE A 22 -3.69 1.94 -3.18
N LEU A 23 -3.00 1.20 -2.33
CA LEU A 23 -1.69 0.66 -2.62
C LEU A 23 -1.80 -0.78 -3.09
N ALA A 24 -0.86 -1.22 -3.91
CA ALA A 24 -0.69 -2.63 -4.19
C ALA A 24 0.80 -2.96 -4.27
N SER A 25 1.17 -4.17 -3.88
CA SER A 25 2.51 -4.71 -4.11
C SER A 25 2.43 -6.17 -4.46
N ASP A 26 3.29 -6.59 -5.38
CA ASP A 26 3.44 -7.99 -5.76
C ASP A 26 4.93 -8.26 -5.95
N LYS A 27 5.49 -9.22 -5.20
CA LYS A 27 6.92 -9.50 -5.26
C LYS A 27 7.29 -10.05 -6.63
N THR A 28 8.14 -9.35 -7.35
CA THR A 28 8.53 -9.76 -8.71
C THR A 28 10.02 -10.05 -8.81
N GLN A 29 10.37 -11.07 -9.59
CA GLN A 29 11.75 -11.33 -9.99
C GLN A 29 12.13 -10.38 -11.14
N LEU A 30 13.19 -9.60 -10.94
CA LEU A 30 13.66 -8.62 -11.92
C LEU A 30 14.55 -9.25 -13.00
N THR A 31 15.26 -10.34 -12.70
CA THR A 31 16.09 -11.08 -13.67
C THR A 31 16.05 -12.59 -13.42
N VAL A 32 15.84 -13.39 -14.48
CA VAL A 32 15.81 -14.86 -14.42
C VAL A 32 17.16 -15.50 -14.78
N LEU A 33 18.05 -14.76 -15.45
CA LEU A 33 19.25 -15.34 -16.09
C LEU A 33 20.59 -14.89 -15.49
N SER A 34 20.64 -13.86 -14.64
CA SER A 34 21.84 -13.45 -13.91
C SER A 34 21.48 -12.52 -12.75
N GLY A 35 21.62 -13.02 -11.52
CA GLY A 35 21.68 -12.19 -10.31
C GLY A 35 20.60 -12.37 -9.25
N ASP A 36 19.62 -13.27 -9.41
CA ASP A 36 18.53 -13.54 -8.43
C ASP A 36 17.93 -12.26 -7.80
N LYS A 37 17.81 -11.17 -8.58
CA LYS A 37 17.35 -9.89 -8.03
C LYS A 37 15.83 -9.89 -8.00
N SER A 38 15.26 -9.76 -6.81
CA SER A 38 13.82 -9.55 -6.61
C SER A 38 13.58 -8.15 -6.06
N ALA A 39 12.41 -7.59 -6.33
CA ALA A 39 11.95 -6.35 -5.72
C ALA A 39 10.44 -6.39 -5.47
N TYR A 40 9.97 -5.55 -4.56
CA TYR A 40 8.55 -5.27 -4.43
C TYR A 40 8.22 -3.98 -5.19
N PRO A 41 7.67 -4.03 -6.42
CA PRO A 41 6.99 -2.88 -6.99
C PRO A 41 5.83 -2.47 -6.10
N VAL A 42 5.77 -1.18 -5.76
CA VAL A 42 4.65 -0.56 -5.06
C VAL A 42 3.88 0.27 -6.06
N TYR A 43 2.63 -0.09 -6.28
CA TYR A 43 1.68 0.62 -7.12
C TYR A 43 0.75 1.48 -6.28
N ILE A 44 0.30 2.59 -6.86
CA ILE A 44 -0.62 3.52 -6.25
C ILE A 44 -1.75 3.87 -7.24
N THR A 45 -2.97 3.95 -6.72
CA THR A 45 -4.14 4.47 -7.43
C THR A 45 -5.06 5.17 -6.44
N ILE A 46 -6.00 5.97 -6.95
CA ILE A 46 -6.98 6.69 -6.13
C ILE A 46 -8.34 5.99 -6.18
N GLY A 47 -9.05 6.00 -5.06
CA GLY A 47 -10.38 5.41 -4.95
C GLY A 47 -11.44 6.18 -5.75
N ASN A 48 -11.19 7.45 -6.10
CA ASN A 48 -12.11 8.31 -6.86
C ASN A 48 -12.36 7.80 -8.29
N ILE A 49 -11.45 6.99 -8.83
CA ILE A 49 -11.60 6.39 -10.15
C ILE A 49 -12.48 5.14 -10.02
N HIS A 50 -13.43 4.94 -10.94
CA HIS A 50 -14.27 3.74 -10.91
C HIS A 50 -13.41 2.46 -11.04
N SER A 51 -13.80 1.37 -10.37
CA SER A 51 -13.03 0.10 -10.41
C SER A 51 -12.83 -0.41 -11.84
N ASP A 52 -13.84 -0.26 -12.69
CA ASP A 52 -13.78 -0.74 -14.07
C ASP A 52 -12.77 0.06 -14.91
N ILE A 53 -12.58 1.35 -14.60
CA ILE A 53 -11.57 2.19 -15.21
C ILE A 53 -10.19 1.81 -14.69
N ARG A 54 -10.04 1.56 -13.38
CA ARG A 54 -8.77 1.12 -12.78
C ARG A 54 -8.26 -0.20 -13.35
N ARG A 55 -9.17 -1.10 -13.71
CA ARG A 55 -8.85 -2.43 -14.25
C ARG A 55 -8.49 -2.42 -15.74
N GLN A 56 -8.67 -1.30 -16.44
CA GLN A 56 -8.29 -1.15 -17.83
C GLN A 56 -6.84 -0.69 -17.95
N PRO A 57 -5.90 -1.50 -18.47
CA PRO A 57 -4.49 -1.12 -18.56
C PRO A 57 -4.24 0.13 -19.41
N SER A 58 -5.12 0.39 -20.39
CA SER A 58 -5.04 1.55 -21.30
C SER A 58 -5.27 2.89 -20.61
N THR A 59 -5.98 2.93 -19.48
CA THR A 59 -6.36 4.19 -18.80
C THR A 59 -5.25 4.75 -17.93
N ARG A 60 -4.22 3.93 -17.64
CA ARG A 60 -3.08 4.30 -16.76
C ARG A 60 -3.53 4.84 -15.39
N ALA A 61 -4.68 4.36 -14.90
CA ALA A 61 -5.26 4.75 -13.62
C ALA A 61 -4.47 4.24 -12.39
N THR A 62 -3.44 3.42 -12.60
CA THR A 62 -2.51 2.95 -11.58
C THR A 62 -1.09 3.32 -11.99
N VAL A 63 -0.32 3.87 -11.05
CA VAL A 63 1.04 4.34 -11.27
C VAL A 63 2.01 3.52 -10.40
N LEU A 64 3.20 3.23 -10.91
CA LEU A 64 4.29 2.66 -10.12
C LEU A 64 4.91 3.76 -9.27
N LEU A 65 4.83 3.61 -7.94
CA LEU A 65 5.42 4.53 -6.97
C LEU A 65 6.93 4.27 -6.78
N GLY A 66 7.35 3.01 -6.79
CA GLY A 66 8.75 2.64 -6.68
C GLY A 66 8.99 1.15 -6.48
N TYR A 67 10.26 0.76 -6.42
CA TYR A 67 10.68 -0.61 -6.13
C TYR A 67 11.34 -0.67 -4.75
N LEU A 68 10.84 -1.54 -3.87
CA LEU A 68 11.49 -1.81 -2.59
C LEU A 68 12.53 -2.92 -2.76
N PRO A 69 13.73 -2.75 -2.17
CA PRO A 69 14.79 -3.73 -2.28
C PRO A 69 14.45 -5.02 -1.52
N VAL A 70 14.91 -6.15 -2.07
CA VAL A 70 14.92 -7.45 -1.38
C VAL A 70 16.38 -7.82 -1.12
N SER A 71 16.68 -8.21 0.11
CA SER A 71 18.00 -8.71 0.51
C SER A 71 17.88 -10.09 1.16
N LYS A 72 18.90 -10.93 0.95
CA LYS A 72 19.00 -12.27 1.56
C LYS A 72 19.45 -12.22 3.04
N PHE A 73 20.02 -11.09 3.46
CA PHE A 73 20.56 -10.87 4.81
C PHE A 73 21.47 -12.00 5.33
N GLU A 74 22.40 -12.44 4.49
CA GLU A 74 23.32 -13.57 4.77
C GLU A 74 24.21 -13.35 6.00
N VAL A 75 24.35 -12.10 6.45
CA VAL A 75 25.02 -11.73 7.71
C VAL A 75 24.41 -12.39 8.95
N TYR A 76 23.11 -12.70 8.93
CA TYR A 76 22.47 -13.44 10.01
C TYR A 76 22.56 -14.94 9.77
N ALA A 77 22.94 -15.70 10.80
CA ALA A 77 23.02 -17.16 10.71
C ALA A 77 21.64 -17.83 10.79
N LYS A 78 20.72 -17.30 11.60
CA LYS A 78 19.39 -17.89 11.82
C LYS A 78 18.38 -17.39 10.79
N GLN A 79 17.51 -18.28 10.32
CA GLN A 79 16.46 -17.93 9.37
C GLN A 79 15.42 -16.95 9.93
N GLU A 80 15.13 -17.04 11.24
CA GLU A 80 14.20 -16.13 11.94
C GLU A 80 14.71 -14.69 11.95
N ASP A 81 16.01 -14.51 12.18
CA ASP A 81 16.66 -13.19 12.18
C ASP A 81 16.66 -12.59 10.76
N ARG A 82 16.89 -13.41 9.72
CA ARG A 82 16.79 -12.99 8.31
C ARG A 82 15.38 -12.53 7.95
N SER A 83 14.36 -13.29 8.34
CA SER A 83 12.96 -12.95 8.11
C SER A 83 12.59 -11.64 8.82
N THR A 84 13.00 -11.49 10.07
CA THR A 84 12.78 -10.26 10.84
C THR A 84 13.46 -9.05 10.19
N ALA A 85 14.71 -9.21 9.74
CA ALA A 85 15.45 -8.15 9.05
C ALA A 85 14.78 -7.77 7.71
N ALA A 86 14.26 -8.73 6.96
CA ALA A 86 13.52 -8.48 5.73
C ALA A 86 12.21 -7.72 5.99
N HIS A 87 11.46 -8.08 7.04
CA HIS A 87 10.25 -7.35 7.43
C HIS A 87 10.60 -5.90 7.82
N ARG A 88 11.66 -5.70 8.61
CA ARG A 88 12.12 -4.35 9.00
C ARG A 88 12.52 -3.52 7.80
N LEU A 89 13.25 -4.08 6.83
CA LEU A 89 13.62 -3.37 5.61
C LEU A 89 12.40 -2.95 4.81
N PHE A 90 11.43 -3.86 4.61
CA PHE A 90 10.18 -3.56 3.91
C PHE A 90 9.45 -2.37 4.57
N HIS A 91 9.22 -2.44 5.89
CA HIS A 91 8.51 -1.40 6.64
C HIS A 91 9.29 -0.07 6.70
N ALA A 92 10.62 -0.12 6.79
CA ALA A 92 11.46 1.08 6.71
C ALA A 92 11.33 1.76 5.34
N CYS A 93 11.39 1.00 4.25
CA CYS A 93 11.20 1.56 2.91
C CYS A 93 9.77 2.09 2.70
N MET A 94 8.75 1.38 3.18
CA MET A 94 7.36 1.85 3.15
C MET A 94 7.16 3.14 3.94
N THR A 95 7.83 3.28 5.09
CA THR A 95 7.78 4.53 5.89
C THR A 95 8.34 5.71 5.09
N VAL A 96 9.48 5.51 4.41
CA VAL A 96 10.10 6.56 3.60
C VAL A 96 9.22 6.93 2.41
N ILE A 97 8.72 5.93 1.66
CA ILE A 97 7.98 6.20 0.42
C ILE A 97 6.59 6.80 0.68
N LEU A 98 5.97 6.49 1.84
CA LEU A 98 4.65 7.01 2.21
C LEU A 98 4.71 8.26 3.11
N ALA A 99 5.89 8.75 3.50
CA ALA A 99 6.00 9.96 4.31
C ALA A 99 5.24 11.18 3.70
N PRO A 100 5.29 11.44 2.37
CA PRO A 100 4.50 12.51 1.77
C PRO A 100 2.99 12.26 1.86
N LEU A 101 2.55 11.00 1.82
CA LEU A 101 1.15 10.64 1.95
C LEU A 101 0.64 10.91 3.37
N VAL A 102 1.43 10.61 4.40
CA VAL A 102 1.07 10.90 5.79
C VAL A 102 0.82 12.41 5.97
N GLN A 103 1.71 13.24 5.42
CA GLN A 103 1.56 14.69 5.46
C GLN A 103 0.32 15.15 4.68
N ALA A 104 0.12 14.63 3.45
CA ALA A 104 -1.04 14.96 2.63
C ALA A 104 -2.38 14.51 3.24
N GLY A 105 -2.37 13.47 4.08
CA GLY A 105 -3.54 13.03 4.85
C GLY A 105 -3.82 13.86 6.09
N ALA A 106 -2.80 14.49 6.68
CA ALA A 106 -2.93 15.32 7.89
C ALA A 106 -3.26 16.79 7.55
N ASP A 107 -2.49 17.39 6.64
CA ASP A 107 -2.57 18.81 6.33
C ASP A 107 -3.46 19.10 5.10
N GLY A 108 -3.68 18.08 4.28
CA GLY A 108 -4.30 18.23 2.96
C GLY A 108 -3.41 18.98 1.96
N VAL A 109 -3.65 18.73 0.68
CA VAL A 109 -2.95 19.36 -0.45
C VAL A 109 -3.93 20.06 -1.38
N GLU A 110 -3.54 21.20 -1.95
CA GLU A 110 -4.39 21.88 -2.94
C GLU A 110 -4.38 21.09 -4.26
N VAL A 111 -5.57 20.74 -4.75
CA VAL A 111 -5.75 19.96 -5.99
C VAL A 111 -6.73 20.67 -6.91
N LEU A 112 -6.32 20.84 -8.17
CA LEU A 112 -7.22 21.28 -9.23
C LEU A 112 -8.17 20.15 -9.61
N CYS A 113 -9.46 20.35 -9.35
CA CYS A 113 -10.49 19.39 -9.70
C CYS A 113 -10.89 19.52 -11.18
N ASN A 114 -11.59 18.51 -11.70
CA ASN A 114 -12.03 18.46 -13.10
C ASN A 114 -13.06 19.53 -13.46
N ASP A 115 -13.71 20.14 -12.47
CA ASP A 115 -14.64 21.26 -12.63
C ASP A 115 -13.94 22.62 -12.65
N GLY A 116 -12.61 22.65 -12.61
CA GLY A 116 -11.79 23.86 -12.65
C GLY A 116 -11.58 24.53 -11.29
N ASN A 117 -12.17 24.00 -10.22
CA ASN A 117 -12.01 24.56 -8.88
C ASN A 117 -10.84 23.90 -8.15
N THR A 118 -10.04 24.72 -7.46
CA THR A 118 -9.01 24.23 -6.55
C THR A 118 -9.64 23.94 -5.19
N ARG A 119 -9.36 22.76 -4.64
CA ARG A 119 -9.86 22.34 -3.33
C ARG A 119 -8.75 21.73 -2.50
N ARG A 120 -8.85 21.89 -1.18
CA ARG A 120 -8.03 21.17 -0.21
C ARG A 120 -8.43 19.69 -0.20
N ALA A 121 -7.52 18.82 -0.64
CA ALA A 121 -7.72 17.39 -0.70
C ALA A 121 -6.90 16.66 0.36
N PHE A 122 -7.55 15.81 1.14
CA PHE A 122 -6.92 14.98 2.16
C PHE A 122 -6.69 13.57 1.58
N MET A 123 -5.42 13.22 1.38
CA MET A 123 -5.04 11.94 0.80
C MET A 123 -4.88 10.88 1.89
N VAL A 124 -5.76 9.89 1.95
CA VAL A 124 -5.78 8.93 3.06
C VAL A 124 -5.67 7.50 2.57
N LEU A 125 -4.78 6.71 3.15
CA LEU A 125 -4.66 5.29 2.82
C LEU A 125 -5.97 4.55 3.17
N MET A 126 -6.63 3.99 2.16
CA MET A 126 -7.90 3.27 2.29
C MET A 126 -7.70 1.75 2.25
N SER A 127 -6.85 1.27 1.35
CA SER A 127 -6.62 -0.17 1.21
C SER A 127 -5.23 -0.49 0.68
N TYR A 128 -4.75 -1.68 1.05
CA TYR A 128 -3.53 -2.27 0.55
C TYR A 128 -3.91 -3.61 -0.08
N VAL A 129 -3.79 -3.72 -1.40
CA VAL A 129 -4.12 -4.92 -2.17
C VAL A 129 -2.85 -5.74 -2.34
N ALA A 130 -2.84 -6.92 -1.74
CA ALA A 130 -1.77 -7.88 -1.87
C ALA A 130 -2.32 -9.31 -1.76
N ASP A 131 -1.56 -10.30 -2.21
CA ASP A 131 -1.83 -11.70 -1.94
C ASP A 131 -1.48 -12.07 -0.50
N TYR A 132 -1.78 -13.30 -0.09
CA TYR A 132 -1.77 -13.68 1.32
C TYR A 132 -0.41 -13.56 2.04
N PRO A 133 0.73 -14.02 1.44
CA PRO A 133 2.03 -13.88 2.10
C PRO A 133 2.42 -12.41 2.32
N GLU A 134 2.09 -11.56 1.36
CA GLU A 134 2.35 -10.12 1.37
C GLU A 134 1.39 -9.39 2.33
N GLN A 135 0.13 -9.82 2.43
CA GLN A 135 -0.77 -9.33 3.48
C GLN A 135 -0.23 -9.65 4.87
N CYS A 136 0.36 -10.83 5.07
CA CYS A 136 1.01 -11.18 6.34
C CYS A 136 2.24 -10.30 6.60
N LEU A 137 3.04 -10.01 5.57
CA LEU A 137 4.18 -9.08 5.65
C LEU A 137 3.73 -7.66 6.06
N VAL A 138 2.70 -7.13 5.41
CA VAL A 138 2.15 -5.79 5.67
C VAL A 138 1.53 -5.72 7.08
N ALA A 139 0.79 -6.75 7.50
CA ALA A 139 0.15 -6.81 8.81
C ALA A 139 1.10 -7.21 9.95
N CYS A 140 2.38 -7.50 9.66
CA CYS A 140 3.32 -8.09 10.61
C CYS A 140 2.80 -9.40 11.25
N ALA A 141 2.01 -10.18 10.50
CA ALA A 141 1.44 -11.44 10.93
C ALA A 141 2.31 -12.63 10.47
N GLN A 142 2.23 -13.74 11.20
CA GLN A 142 2.80 -15.01 10.72
C GLN A 142 1.92 -15.57 9.60
N GLN A 143 2.51 -16.32 8.65
CA GLN A 143 1.77 -16.88 7.52
C GLN A 143 0.73 -17.95 7.90
N ASN A 144 0.76 -18.47 9.13
CA ASN A 144 -0.30 -19.33 9.68
C ASN A 144 -1.40 -18.54 10.43
N GLN A 145 -1.34 -17.20 10.42
CA GLN A 145 -2.26 -16.28 11.09
C GLN A 145 -3.02 -15.39 10.09
N CYS A 146 -4.03 -14.65 10.56
CA CYS A 146 -5.05 -14.03 9.71
C CYS A 146 -4.68 -12.58 9.74
N PRO A 147 -4.21 -12.00 8.63
CA PRO A 147 -3.76 -10.62 8.64
C PRO A 147 -4.91 -9.64 8.93
N ALA A 148 -6.16 -10.10 8.84
CA ALA A 148 -7.36 -9.28 9.05
C ALA A 148 -8.10 -9.55 10.38
N CYS A 149 -7.78 -10.62 11.12
CA CYS A 149 -8.63 -11.10 12.21
C CYS A 149 -7.87 -11.86 13.30
N LEU A 150 -8.44 -11.89 14.51
CA LEU A 150 -7.83 -12.51 15.69
C LEU A 150 -8.12 -14.02 15.81
N VAL A 151 -8.64 -14.66 14.75
CA VAL A 151 -9.03 -16.08 14.80
C VAL A 151 -7.77 -16.95 14.94
N PRO A 152 -7.72 -17.83 15.96
CA PRO A 152 -6.59 -18.74 16.16
C PRO A 152 -6.33 -19.60 14.92
N PRO A 153 -5.07 -19.93 14.59
CA PRO A 153 -4.72 -20.73 13.40
C PRO A 153 -5.53 -22.02 13.26
N LYS A 154 -5.81 -22.70 14.38
CA LYS A 154 -6.52 -23.99 14.43
C LYS A 154 -8.04 -23.88 14.33
N ALA A 155 -8.59 -22.67 14.30
CA ALA A 155 -10.03 -22.40 14.25
C ALA A 155 -10.47 -21.79 12.91
N ARG A 156 -9.60 -21.81 11.89
CA ARG A 156 -10.00 -21.52 10.51
C ARG A 156 -10.64 -22.77 9.93
N GLY A 157 -11.83 -22.60 9.37
CA GLY A 157 -12.56 -23.65 8.68
C GLY A 157 -11.77 -24.26 7.52
#